data_AF-A0A7R8AC39-F1
#
_entry.id   AF-A0A7R8AC39-F1
#
_cell.length_a   1.000
_cell.length_b   1.000
_cell.length_c   1.000
_cell.angle_alpha   90.00
_cell.angle_beta   90.00
_cell.angle_gamma   90.00
#
_symmetry.space_group_name_H-M   'P 1'
#
loop_
_entity.id
_entity.type
_entity.pdbx_description
1 polymer ?
#
loop_
_entity_poly.entity_id
_entity_poly.type
_entity_poly.pdbx_seq_one_letter_code
_entity_poly.pdbx_strand_id
1 'polypeptide(L)'
;MAEILAHLTSASSELRAISDTRDERYDTQMRDLVAYIKNYDKDLDTQYLLDNLDPSQHTLSYLLILNIHVDSLQKRTKENVPDEIKPGNDLWAEVAYFLQHFDPIQVRYAGYEWRRLVELLAQAAEVTAKPFLAVHVIKEALLRLNSPGVLTSLHVTFLRLTLLSKSYHHALPVMERWVFQFPTSSVQAYRKHISRPLCSEDTFGDTFISDASGFSAKLTYRDHMRFFLYGAMIYLALKEWNKALHWLSIVISSPVNDSVSKIMIEGYKKWILASLLAHGKLISSPRVISAHVLKVYQTLTKPYASLVDAFERGDYPRLRAEIDIGRSVWRTDNNEGLVSQLFYAYNSFLVIKLGRTFSALTAADVAQRTLAPLAFSANIEDFVALLVMSGTLSATLLHLHGQSDATMLRFFARRESYLNSEIRMRTRLVEEARVLGLITKDANQCSSELQLGNESLQILSRNQRWPDASRVSGDAVGELNGGLEIDEDIMGDGT
;
A
#
# COMPACT_ATOMS: atom_id res chain seq x y z
N MET A 1 38.62 14.62 21.44
CA MET A 1 37.75 15.01 20.31
C MET A 1 38.36 14.66 18.95
N ALA A 2 39.59 15.05 18.61
CA ALA A 2 40.19 14.76 17.29
C ALA A 2 40.36 13.25 16.98
N GLU A 3 40.83 12.45 17.94
CA GLU A 3 40.95 10.98 17.75
C GLU A 3 39.60 10.27 17.60
N ILE A 4 38.59 10.74 18.35
CA ILE A 4 37.21 10.24 18.25
C ILE A 4 36.66 10.56 16.86
N LEU A 5 36.85 11.80 16.40
CA LEU A 5 36.40 12.24 15.09
C LEU A 5 37.08 11.43 13.96
N ALA A 6 38.39 11.19 14.07
CA ALA A 6 39.11 10.34 13.12
C ALA A 6 38.57 8.90 13.07
N HIS A 7 38.17 8.33 14.22
CA HIS A 7 37.50 7.03 14.25
C HIS A 7 36.08 7.07 13.66
N LEU A 8 35.31 8.13 13.92
CA LEU A 8 33.96 8.30 13.39
C LEU A 8 33.93 8.52 11.86
N THR A 9 34.99 9.09 11.30
CA THR A 9 35.15 9.30 9.85
C THR A 9 35.93 8.16 9.17
N SER A 10 36.41 7.16 9.92
CA SER A 10 37.28 6.09 9.40
C SER A 10 36.62 5.19 8.36
N ALA A 11 35.28 5.22 8.27
CA ALA A 11 34.50 4.35 7.42
C ALA A 11 33.44 5.17 6.65
N SER A 12 33.90 6.15 5.86
CA SER A 12 33.03 6.98 5.01
C SER A 12 32.45 6.20 3.83
N SER A 13 31.31 6.65 3.29
CA SER A 13 30.69 6.03 2.11
C SER A 13 31.58 6.15 0.86
N GLU A 14 32.40 7.19 0.75
CA GLU A 14 33.36 7.39 -0.35
C GLU A 14 34.49 6.36 -0.35
N LEU A 15 34.95 5.91 0.82
CA LEU A 15 35.99 4.89 0.93
C LEU A 15 35.55 3.57 0.29
N ARG A 16 34.24 3.28 0.31
CA ARG A 16 33.67 2.13 -0.41
C ARG A 16 33.68 2.32 -1.92
N ALA A 17 33.39 3.52 -2.42
CA ALA A 17 33.34 3.79 -3.86
C ALA A 17 34.74 3.81 -4.51
N ILE A 18 35.78 4.15 -3.73
CA ILE A 18 37.16 4.32 -4.22
C ILE A 18 37.97 3.02 -4.13
N SER A 19 37.64 2.14 -3.19
CA SER A 19 38.38 0.90 -2.99
C SER A 19 37.52 -0.30 -3.38
N ASP A 20 38.08 -1.21 -4.17
CA ASP A 20 37.63 -2.61 -4.27
C ASP A 20 37.83 -3.33 -2.90
N THR A 21 37.45 -2.69 -1.79
CA THR A 21 37.35 -3.33 -0.50
C THR A 21 36.34 -4.45 -0.65
N ARG A 22 36.82 -5.69 -0.51
CA ARG A 22 35.95 -6.86 -0.38
C ARG A 22 34.84 -6.50 0.62
N ASP A 23 33.58 -6.61 0.20
CA ASP A 23 32.40 -6.21 0.99
C ASP A 23 32.46 -6.73 2.44
N GLU A 24 33.10 -7.89 2.68
CA GLU A 24 33.35 -8.46 4.01
C GLU A 24 34.17 -7.57 4.97
N ARG A 25 35.21 -6.88 4.47
CA ARG A 25 36.04 -5.98 5.28
C ARG A 25 35.25 -4.74 5.68
N TYR A 26 34.50 -4.18 4.73
CA TYR A 26 33.64 -3.02 4.98
C TYR A 26 32.50 -3.37 5.96
N ASP A 27 31.88 -4.55 5.82
CA ASP A 27 30.87 -5.04 6.76
C ASP A 27 31.42 -5.17 8.19
N THR A 28 32.64 -5.69 8.34
CA THR A 28 33.31 -5.81 9.65
C THR A 28 33.59 -4.42 10.25
N GLN A 29 34.18 -3.51 9.45
CA GLN A 29 34.46 -2.14 9.89
C GLN A 29 33.19 -1.39 10.34
N MET A 30 32.09 -1.53 9.61
CA MET A 30 30.79 -0.94 9.97
C MET A 30 30.27 -1.48 11.30
N ARG A 31 30.33 -2.80 11.52
CA ARG A 31 29.89 -3.42 12.77
C ARG A 31 30.75 -2.99 13.95
N ASP A 32 32.06 -2.95 13.77
CA ASP A 32 33.00 -2.50 14.81
C ASP A 32 32.74 -1.03 15.18
N LEU A 33 32.44 -0.18 14.20
CA LEU A 33 32.07 1.21 14.43
C LEU A 33 30.75 1.33 15.23
N VAL A 34 29.72 0.55 14.90
CA VAL A 34 28.48 0.50 15.71
C VAL A 34 28.77 0.10 17.15
N ALA A 35 29.56 -0.95 17.35
CA ALA A 35 29.91 -1.44 18.67
C ALA A 35 30.72 -0.41 19.47
N TYR A 36 31.68 0.26 18.82
CA TYR A 36 32.48 1.32 19.42
C TYR A 36 31.61 2.48 19.92
N ILE A 37 30.73 3.01 19.08
CA ILE A 37 29.88 4.15 19.44
C ILE A 37 28.86 3.77 20.52
N LYS A 38 28.27 2.57 20.45
CA LYS A 38 27.30 2.09 21.47
C LYS A 38 27.91 1.88 22.85
N ASN A 39 29.20 1.56 22.91
CA ASN A 39 29.93 1.35 24.15
C ASN A 39 30.57 2.63 24.71
N TYR A 40 30.46 3.76 24.01
CA TYR A 40 31.11 5.01 24.40
C TYR A 40 30.29 5.77 25.47
N ASP A 41 30.99 6.40 26.42
CA ASP A 41 30.38 7.04 27.60
C ASP A 41 29.74 8.42 27.31
N LYS A 42 28.83 8.85 28.19
CA LYS A 42 27.78 9.88 27.97
C LYS A 42 28.25 11.35 27.98
N ASP A 43 29.52 11.64 28.22
CA ASP A 43 30.06 13.00 28.28
C ASP A 43 30.65 13.47 26.94
N LEU A 44 29.92 13.23 25.84
CA LEU A 44 30.28 13.73 24.51
C LEU A 44 29.77 15.16 24.31
N ASP A 45 30.62 16.02 23.76
CA ASP A 45 30.14 17.22 23.05
C ASP A 45 29.53 16.78 21.72
N THR A 46 28.27 16.35 21.79
CA THR A 46 27.51 15.86 20.64
C THR A 46 27.35 16.92 19.57
N GLN A 47 27.25 18.21 19.96
CA GLN A 47 27.07 19.31 19.01
C GLN A 47 28.32 19.48 18.15
N TYR A 48 29.49 19.54 18.79
CA TYR A 48 30.76 19.62 18.07
C TYR A 48 30.93 18.46 17.08
N LEU A 49 30.53 17.24 17.45
CA LEU A 49 30.66 16.08 16.57
C LEU A 49 29.69 16.13 15.40
N LEU A 50 28.43 16.53 15.62
CA LEU A 50 27.44 16.66 14.55
C LEU A 50 27.84 17.75 13.54
N ASP A 51 28.38 18.87 14.02
CA ASP A 51 28.84 19.98 13.15
C ASP A 51 30.01 19.58 12.23
N ASN A 52 30.78 18.54 12.59
CA ASN A 52 31.93 18.07 11.82
C ASN A 52 31.68 16.74 11.08
N LEU A 53 30.47 16.18 11.13
CA LEU A 53 30.11 14.94 10.45
C LEU A 53 29.12 15.22 9.32
N ASP A 54 29.46 14.80 8.11
CA ASP A 54 28.53 14.82 6.98
C ASP A 54 27.47 13.69 7.09
N PRO A 55 26.15 14.00 7.06
CA PRO A 55 25.06 13.02 7.10
C PRO A 55 25.06 11.97 6.00
N SER A 56 25.57 12.30 4.81
CA SER A 56 25.62 11.44 3.63
C SER A 56 26.89 10.58 3.55
N GLN A 57 28.02 11.09 4.08
CA GLN A 57 29.28 10.35 4.09
C GLN A 57 29.49 9.52 5.35
N HIS A 58 29.04 10.03 6.49
CA HIS A 58 29.23 9.47 7.83
C HIS A 58 27.90 9.12 8.48
N THR A 59 26.94 8.63 7.68
CA THR A 59 25.56 8.35 8.09
C THR A 59 25.46 7.56 9.38
N LEU A 60 26.26 6.50 9.52
CA LEU A 60 26.20 5.64 10.70
C LEU A 60 26.63 6.37 11.98
N SER A 61 27.78 7.05 11.92
CA SER A 61 28.33 7.85 13.02
C SER A 61 27.38 9.00 13.39
N TYR A 62 26.91 9.74 12.37
CA TYR A 62 25.99 10.85 12.53
C TYR A 62 24.67 10.40 13.19
N LEU A 63 24.07 9.31 12.69
CA LEU A 63 22.82 8.76 13.21
C LEU A 63 22.92 8.36 14.69
N LEU A 64 24.00 7.70 15.07
CA LEU A 64 24.20 7.23 16.45
C LEU A 64 24.43 8.40 17.40
N ILE A 65 25.26 9.38 17.00
CA ILE A 65 25.50 10.59 17.80
C ILE A 65 24.24 11.43 17.92
N LEU A 66 23.47 11.59 16.84
CA LEU A 66 22.20 12.33 16.86
C LEU A 66 21.20 11.68 17.82
N ASN A 67 21.13 10.35 17.85
CA ASN A 67 20.29 9.63 18.83
C ASN A 67 20.77 9.86 20.28
N ILE A 68 22.08 9.88 20.53
CA ILE A 68 22.65 10.19 21.86
C ILE A 68 22.30 11.62 22.27
N HIS A 69 22.39 12.58 21.33
CA HIS A 69 22.01 13.98 21.57
C HIS A 69 20.53 14.09 21.96
N VAL A 70 19.64 13.47 21.18
CA VAL A 70 18.20 13.40 21.48
C VAL A 70 17.93 12.75 22.83
N ASP A 71 18.62 11.65 23.17
CA ASP A 71 18.49 10.98 24.46
C ASP A 71 18.88 11.88 25.64
N SER A 72 19.97 12.63 25.48
CA SER A 72 20.44 13.58 26.48
C SER A 72 19.41 14.69 26.72
N LEU A 73 18.84 15.23 25.64
CA LEU A 73 17.76 16.21 25.70
C LEU A 73 16.51 15.67 26.39
N GLN A 74 16.02 14.49 26.00
CA GLN A 74 14.86 13.85 26.61
C GLN A 74 15.04 13.60 28.11
N LYS A 75 16.24 13.18 28.54
CA LYS A 75 16.56 13.00 29.97
C LYS A 75 16.58 14.33 30.73
N ARG A 76 17.09 15.39 30.11
CA ARG A 76 17.20 16.73 30.71
C ARG A 76 15.83 17.39 30.86
N THR A 77 14.96 17.29 29.84
CA THR A 77 13.62 17.90 29.84
C THR A 77 12.57 17.02 30.53
N LYS A 78 12.81 15.71 30.66
CA LYS A 78 11.84 14.69 31.09
C LYS A 78 10.60 14.60 30.18
N GLU A 79 10.74 15.04 28.93
CA GLU A 79 9.68 14.93 27.92
C GLU A 79 10.06 13.90 26.86
N ASN A 80 9.05 13.14 26.40
CA ASN A 80 9.24 12.22 25.27
C ASN A 80 9.53 12.95 23.96
N VAL A 81 8.99 14.16 23.79
CA VAL A 81 9.18 14.99 22.60
C VAL A 81 9.65 16.38 23.05
N PRO A 82 10.97 16.60 23.16
CA PRO A 82 11.54 17.90 23.53
C PRO A 82 11.09 19.03 22.59
N ASP A 83 11.14 20.28 23.04
CA ASP A 83 10.77 21.42 22.22
C ASP A 83 11.68 21.55 20.99
N GLU A 84 12.97 21.26 21.12
CA GLU A 84 13.96 21.41 20.05
C GLU A 84 13.67 20.51 18.85
N ILE A 85 13.02 19.35 19.05
CA ILE A 85 12.64 18.45 17.95
C ILE A 85 11.27 18.80 17.33
N LYS A 86 10.60 19.86 17.80
CA LYS A 86 9.33 20.31 17.21
C LYS A 86 9.58 21.10 15.93
N PRO A 87 8.64 21.06 14.96
CA PRO A 87 8.82 21.74 13.68
C PRO A 87 9.12 23.23 13.83
N GLY A 88 10.22 23.68 13.21
CA GLY A 88 10.69 25.07 13.20
C GLY A 88 11.92 25.35 14.04
N ASN A 89 12.40 24.38 14.82
CA ASN A 89 13.63 24.47 15.60
C ASN A 89 14.83 23.82 14.89
N ASP A 90 16.04 24.11 15.37
CA ASP A 90 17.29 23.70 14.72
C ASP A 90 17.43 22.17 14.64
N LEU A 91 17.16 21.47 15.75
CA LEU A 91 17.24 20.00 15.78
C LEU A 91 16.19 19.33 14.87
N TRP A 92 15.01 19.93 14.69
CA TRP A 92 14.07 19.46 13.67
C TRP A 92 14.66 19.57 12.26
N ALA A 93 15.27 20.71 11.93
CA ALA A 93 15.89 20.93 10.62
C ALA A 93 17.04 19.95 10.39
N GLU A 94 17.84 19.70 11.41
CA GLU A 94 18.95 18.76 11.41
C GLU A 94 18.48 17.31 11.16
N VAL A 95 17.48 16.84 11.92
CA VAL A 95 16.89 15.49 11.74
C VAL A 95 16.25 15.37 10.36
N ALA A 96 15.53 16.40 9.90
CA ALA A 96 14.91 16.40 8.58
C ALA A 96 15.95 16.35 7.46
N TYR A 97 17.04 17.10 7.59
CA TYR A 97 18.16 17.09 6.65
C TYR A 97 18.81 15.71 6.59
N PHE A 98 19.11 15.11 7.74
CA PHE A 98 19.66 13.74 7.80
C PHE A 98 18.76 12.72 7.10
N LEU A 99 17.45 12.72 7.41
CA LEU A 99 16.49 11.77 6.83
C LEU A 99 16.33 11.91 5.30
N GLN A 100 16.72 13.04 4.71
CA GLN A 100 16.70 13.26 3.26
C GLN A 100 18.02 12.87 2.58
N HIS A 101 19.16 12.89 3.29
CA HIS A 101 20.50 12.81 2.69
C HIS A 101 21.31 11.57 3.10
N PHE A 102 20.87 10.76 4.08
CA PHE A 102 21.60 9.59 4.58
C PHE A 102 22.03 8.59 3.49
N ASP A 103 23.13 7.87 3.66
CA ASP A 103 23.51 6.77 2.76
C ASP A 103 22.64 5.51 3.04
N PRO A 104 21.90 5.00 2.04
CA PRO A 104 20.97 3.88 2.23
C PRO A 104 21.65 2.54 2.50
N ILE A 105 22.97 2.47 2.43
CA ILE A 105 23.74 1.26 2.68
C ILE A 105 24.27 1.27 4.12
N GLN A 106 24.86 2.37 4.56
CA GLN A 106 25.32 2.55 5.94
C GLN A 106 24.16 2.48 6.94
N VAL A 107 22.98 3.02 6.59
CA VAL A 107 21.81 2.97 7.48
C VAL A 107 21.38 1.54 7.82
N ARG A 108 21.67 0.56 6.96
CA ARG A 108 21.32 -0.88 7.13
C ARG A 108 21.87 -1.48 8.42
N TYR A 109 22.94 -0.90 8.97
CA TYR A 109 23.58 -1.33 10.21
C TYR A 109 22.93 -0.75 11.49
N ALA A 110 22.04 0.23 11.37
CA ALA A 110 21.42 0.96 12.49
C ALA A 110 19.92 1.19 12.28
N GLY A 111 19.19 0.13 11.94
CA GLY A 111 17.76 0.21 11.60
C GLY A 111 16.87 0.65 12.76
N TYR A 112 17.19 0.27 14.00
CA TYR A 112 16.44 0.68 15.19
C TYR A 112 16.56 2.20 15.42
N GLU A 113 17.78 2.71 15.36
CA GLU A 113 18.12 4.10 15.60
C GLU A 113 17.54 5.01 14.51
N TRP A 114 17.57 4.55 13.26
CA TRP A 114 16.93 5.24 12.15
C TRP A 114 15.40 5.27 12.32
N ARG A 115 14.76 4.11 12.56
CA ARG A 115 13.30 4.04 12.77
C ARG A 115 12.86 4.95 13.91
N ARG A 116 13.63 4.97 15.00
CA ARG A 116 13.36 5.82 16.17
C ARG A 116 13.31 7.30 15.82
N LEU A 117 14.25 7.81 15.02
CA LEU A 117 14.23 9.22 14.59
C LEU A 117 13.02 9.52 13.70
N VAL A 118 12.68 8.63 12.78
CA VAL A 118 11.49 8.78 11.93
C VAL A 118 10.21 8.82 12.77
N GLU A 119 10.07 7.91 13.74
CA GLU A 119 8.93 7.87 14.66
C GLU A 119 8.85 9.11 15.56
N LEU A 120 10.00 9.61 16.03
CA LEU A 120 10.07 10.83 16.84
C LEU A 120 9.67 12.07 16.03
N LEU A 121 10.15 12.20 14.80
CA LEU A 121 9.78 13.27 13.88
C LEU A 121 8.28 13.24 13.56
N ALA A 122 7.72 12.05 13.32
CA ALA A 122 6.28 11.86 13.17
C ALA A 122 5.48 12.33 14.40
N GLN A 123 5.90 11.91 15.60
CA GLN A 123 5.25 12.28 16.87
C GLN A 123 5.33 13.79 17.13
N ALA A 124 6.48 14.42 16.88
CA ALA A 124 6.66 15.86 17.07
C ALA A 124 5.74 16.69 16.16
N ALA A 125 5.58 16.27 14.91
CA ALA A 125 4.66 16.91 13.97
C ALA A 125 3.18 16.72 14.36
N GLU A 126 2.81 15.58 14.94
CA GLU A 126 1.45 15.33 15.42
C GLU A 126 1.11 16.16 16.66
N VAL A 127 2.02 16.20 17.65
CA VAL A 127 1.82 16.97 18.89
C VAL A 127 1.67 18.46 18.60
N THR A 128 2.35 18.97 17.57
CA THR A 128 2.24 20.37 17.12
C THR A 128 1.08 20.61 16.13
N ALA A 129 0.25 19.60 15.84
CA ALA A 129 -0.83 19.66 14.86
C ALA A 129 -0.38 20.09 13.45
N LYS A 130 0.87 19.81 13.07
CA LYS A 130 1.47 20.12 11.76
C LYS A 130 2.01 18.85 11.07
N PRO A 131 1.20 17.78 10.88
CA PRO A 131 1.67 16.52 10.30
C PRO A 131 2.22 16.67 8.87
N PHE A 132 1.78 17.69 8.12
CA PHE A 132 2.26 17.96 6.76
C PHE A 132 3.79 18.12 6.66
N LEU A 133 4.42 18.72 7.66
CA LEU A 133 5.87 18.97 7.66
C LEU A 133 6.68 17.67 7.76
N ALA A 134 6.14 16.65 8.44
CA ALA A 134 6.75 15.33 8.52
C ALA A 134 6.53 14.50 7.24
N VAL A 135 5.38 14.66 6.58
CA VAL A 135 4.99 13.82 5.42
C VAL A 135 6.05 13.84 4.32
N HIS A 136 6.54 15.02 3.94
CA HIS A 136 7.55 15.11 2.89
C HIS A 136 8.87 14.43 3.29
N VAL A 137 9.36 14.71 4.50
CA VAL A 137 10.60 14.14 5.03
C VAL A 137 10.53 12.61 5.12
N ILE A 138 9.44 12.07 5.68
CA ILE A 138 9.26 10.62 5.83
C ILE A 138 9.10 9.95 4.46
N LYS A 139 8.42 10.59 3.50
CA LYS A 139 8.31 10.08 2.12
C LYS A 139 9.70 9.92 1.50
N GLU A 140 10.53 10.97 1.52
CA GLU A 140 11.88 10.90 0.97
C GLU A 140 12.72 9.84 1.69
N ALA A 141 12.63 9.76 3.02
CA ALA A 141 13.36 8.76 3.80
C ALA A 141 12.98 7.31 3.45
N LEU A 142 11.68 7.02 3.27
CA LEU A 142 11.19 5.70 2.86
C LEU A 142 11.59 5.37 1.42
N LEU A 143 11.51 6.35 0.51
CA LEU A 143 11.90 6.14 -0.88
C LEU A 143 13.39 5.87 -1.01
N ARG A 144 14.20 6.57 -0.22
CA ARG A 144 15.66 6.49 -0.15
C ARG A 144 16.17 5.22 0.50
N LEU A 145 15.52 4.74 1.58
CA LEU A 145 15.82 3.42 2.16
C LEU A 145 15.68 2.30 1.12
N ASN A 146 14.81 2.51 0.13
CA ASN A 146 14.63 1.65 -1.03
C ASN A 146 14.44 0.17 -0.65
N SER A 147 13.41 -0.09 0.14
CA SER A 147 13.01 -1.44 0.56
C SER A 147 11.78 -1.93 -0.22
N PRO A 148 11.91 -2.33 -1.49
CA PRO A 148 10.77 -2.86 -2.24
C PRO A 148 10.24 -4.12 -1.56
N GLY A 149 8.91 -4.32 -1.57
CA GLY A 149 8.29 -5.57 -1.14
C GLY A 149 8.01 -5.72 0.34
N VAL A 150 8.73 -5.04 1.25
CA VAL A 150 8.61 -5.28 2.70
C VAL A 150 7.74 -4.23 3.40
N LEU A 151 6.65 -4.67 4.05
CA LEU A 151 5.83 -3.79 4.88
C LEU A 151 6.53 -3.48 6.21
N THR A 152 6.63 -2.22 6.57
CA THR A 152 7.16 -1.79 7.89
C THR A 152 6.15 -0.96 8.67
N SER A 153 6.34 -0.83 9.98
CA SER A 153 5.49 0.03 10.84
C SER A 153 5.48 1.49 10.41
N LEU A 154 6.54 1.95 9.74
CA LEU A 154 6.65 3.30 9.21
C LEU A 154 5.70 3.55 8.04
N HIS A 155 5.43 2.55 7.20
CA HIS A 155 4.45 2.68 6.12
C HIS A 155 3.06 2.99 6.68
N VAL A 156 2.66 2.29 7.76
CA VAL A 156 1.38 2.50 8.44
C VAL A 156 1.30 3.92 9.02
N THR A 157 2.38 4.35 9.70
CA THR A 157 2.48 5.69 10.31
C THR A 157 2.43 6.78 9.24
N PHE A 158 3.18 6.60 8.16
CA PHE A 158 3.21 7.52 7.02
C PHE A 158 1.83 7.70 6.38
N LEU A 159 1.11 6.62 6.09
CA LEU A 159 -0.24 6.73 5.51
C LEU A 159 -1.24 7.37 6.47
N ARG A 160 -1.07 7.20 7.79
CA ARG A 160 -1.90 7.91 8.77
C ARG A 160 -1.61 9.42 8.75
N LEU A 161 -0.34 9.83 8.71
CA LEU A 161 0.06 11.23 8.63
C LEU A 161 -0.42 11.91 7.34
N THR A 162 -0.36 11.22 6.20
CA THR A 162 -0.86 11.75 4.92
C THR A 162 -2.37 11.96 4.93
N LEU A 163 -3.12 11.08 5.59
CA LEU A 163 -4.55 11.26 5.82
C LEU A 163 -4.85 12.45 6.75
N LEU A 164 -4.14 12.57 7.87
CA LEU A 164 -4.32 13.68 8.83
C LEU A 164 -3.99 15.04 8.21
N SER A 165 -2.94 15.11 7.40
CA SER A 165 -2.52 16.32 6.68
C SER A 165 -3.27 16.56 5.36
N LYS A 166 -4.18 15.66 4.96
CA LYS A 166 -4.90 15.68 3.68
C LYS A 166 -3.97 15.78 2.45
N SER A 167 -2.75 15.25 2.56
CA SER A 167 -1.70 15.35 1.54
C SER A 167 -1.58 14.09 0.70
N TYR A 168 -2.70 13.69 0.08
CA TYR A 168 -2.89 12.39 -0.56
C TYR A 168 -1.87 12.07 -1.67
N HIS A 169 -1.53 13.06 -2.51
CA HIS A 169 -0.59 12.87 -3.62
C HIS A 169 0.83 12.48 -3.16
N HIS A 170 1.24 12.88 -1.95
CA HIS A 170 2.55 12.51 -1.41
C HIS A 170 2.65 11.02 -1.08
N ALA A 171 1.51 10.34 -0.89
CA ALA A 171 1.48 8.92 -0.56
C ALA A 171 1.65 8.01 -1.79
N LEU A 172 1.30 8.49 -2.99
CA LEU A 172 1.29 7.68 -4.21
C LEU A 172 2.63 7.00 -4.51
N PRO A 173 3.80 7.68 -4.47
CA PRO A 173 5.06 7.04 -4.80
C PRO A 173 5.44 5.88 -3.86
N VAL A 174 4.94 5.91 -2.62
CA VAL A 174 5.16 4.83 -1.64
C VAL A 174 4.13 3.72 -1.80
N MET A 175 2.86 4.07 -2.05
CA MET A 175 1.76 3.10 -2.22
C MET A 175 1.80 2.33 -3.54
N GLU A 176 2.37 2.91 -4.58
CA GLU A 176 2.51 2.26 -5.89
C GLU A 176 3.70 1.29 -5.94
N ARG A 177 4.55 1.29 -4.90
CA ARG A 177 5.51 0.21 -4.67
C ARG A 177 4.79 -1.01 -4.12
N TRP A 178 5.12 -2.17 -4.67
CA TRP A 178 4.45 -3.41 -4.35
C TRP A 178 4.93 -3.88 -2.97
N VAL A 179 3.99 -4.27 -2.11
CA VAL A 179 4.26 -4.77 -0.77
C VAL A 179 3.68 -6.18 -0.67
N PHE A 180 4.54 -7.17 -0.46
CA PHE A 180 4.19 -8.59 -0.51
C PHE A 180 4.87 -9.43 0.59
N GLN A 181 5.78 -8.85 1.38
CA GLN A 181 6.50 -9.51 2.45
C GLN A 181 6.38 -8.76 3.78
N PHE A 182 6.62 -9.49 4.87
CA PHE A 182 6.73 -8.96 6.23
C PHE A 182 8.14 -9.22 6.78
N PRO A 183 8.67 -8.38 7.67
CA PRO A 183 9.91 -8.64 8.38
C PRO A 183 9.75 -9.88 9.27
N THR A 184 10.27 -11.03 8.86
CA THR A 184 10.18 -12.30 9.61
C THR A 184 11.54 -12.94 9.83
N SER A 185 11.69 -13.62 10.98
CA SER A 185 12.88 -14.42 11.33
C SER A 185 12.88 -15.84 10.76
N SER A 186 11.72 -16.39 10.38
CA SER A 186 11.63 -17.75 9.81
C SER A 186 12.45 -17.91 8.53
N VAL A 187 12.68 -16.79 7.87
CA VAL A 187 13.47 -16.59 6.67
C VAL A 187 14.99 -16.65 6.95
N GLN A 188 15.42 -16.66 8.22
CA GLN A 188 16.85 -16.65 8.61
C GLN A 188 17.53 -18.03 8.57
N ALA A 189 16.79 -19.13 8.60
CA ALA A 189 17.39 -20.47 8.67
C ALA A 189 18.16 -20.86 7.39
N TYR A 190 17.68 -20.44 6.22
CA TYR A 190 18.33 -20.67 4.92
C TYR A 190 19.39 -19.62 4.56
N ARG A 191 19.32 -18.43 5.18
CA ARG A 191 20.20 -17.29 4.89
C ARG A 191 21.66 -17.52 5.27
N LYS A 192 21.96 -18.42 6.21
CA LYS A 192 23.35 -18.74 6.59
C LYS A 192 24.20 -19.29 5.44
N HIS A 193 23.57 -19.83 4.40
CA HIS A 193 24.26 -20.41 3.23
C HIS A 193 24.30 -19.46 2.01
N ILE A 194 23.62 -18.31 2.07
CA ILE A 194 23.47 -17.34 0.96
C ILE A 194 23.82 -15.90 1.41
N SER A 195 24.29 -15.71 2.66
CA SER A 195 24.44 -14.38 3.27
C SER A 195 25.48 -13.52 2.55
N ARG A 196 25.00 -12.59 1.72
CA ARG A 196 25.77 -11.43 1.31
C ARG A 196 25.84 -10.42 2.47
N PRO A 197 26.96 -9.70 2.63
CA PRO A 197 27.07 -8.65 3.63
C PRO A 197 26.03 -7.55 3.41
N LEU A 198 25.64 -6.85 4.47
CA LEU A 198 24.58 -5.83 4.42
C LEU A 198 24.94 -4.68 3.48
N CYS A 199 26.24 -4.45 3.28
CA CYS A 199 26.71 -3.40 2.39
C CYS A 199 26.48 -3.70 0.91
N SER A 200 26.31 -4.96 0.49
CA SER A 200 26.24 -5.31 -0.94
C SER A 200 25.12 -4.55 -1.69
N GLU A 201 25.39 -4.11 -2.93
CA GLU A 201 24.46 -3.26 -3.70
C GLU A 201 23.23 -4.04 -4.18
N ASP A 202 23.41 -5.33 -4.50
CA ASP A 202 22.36 -6.26 -4.94
C ASP A 202 21.47 -6.79 -3.80
N THR A 203 21.64 -6.29 -2.58
CA THR A 203 20.92 -6.73 -1.40
C THR A 203 19.48 -6.20 -1.44
N PHE A 204 18.53 -7.08 -1.77
CA PHE A 204 17.10 -6.80 -1.80
C PHE A 204 16.56 -6.41 -0.40
N GLY A 205 15.46 -5.65 -0.35
CA GLY A 205 14.90 -5.11 0.90
C GLY A 205 14.58 -6.18 1.96
N ASP A 206 14.22 -7.37 1.51
CA ASP A 206 13.94 -8.55 2.31
C ASP A 206 15.16 -9.07 3.09
N THR A 207 16.36 -8.94 2.51
CA THR A 207 17.60 -9.46 3.12
C THR A 207 18.06 -8.65 4.32
N PHE A 208 17.89 -7.32 4.32
CA PHE A 208 18.31 -6.46 5.43
C PHE A 208 17.17 -6.05 6.37
N ILE A 209 15.91 -5.98 5.91
CA ILE A 209 14.76 -5.71 6.79
C ILE A 209 14.25 -7.03 7.39
N SER A 210 14.77 -7.33 8.58
CA SER A 210 14.33 -8.46 9.42
C SER A 210 13.75 -7.99 10.75
N ASP A 211 13.16 -8.91 11.51
CA ASP A 211 12.69 -8.64 12.87
C ASP A 211 13.83 -8.18 13.81
N ALA A 212 15.05 -8.70 13.60
CA ALA A 212 16.24 -8.32 14.37
C ALA A 212 16.88 -6.99 13.91
N SER A 213 16.62 -6.55 12.67
CA SER A 213 17.26 -5.36 12.09
C SER A 213 16.81 -4.02 12.68
N GLY A 214 15.65 -4.01 13.35
CA GLY A 214 15.10 -2.81 14.00
C GLY A 214 14.40 -1.82 13.08
N PHE A 215 14.38 -2.04 11.75
CA PHE A 215 13.72 -1.17 10.76
C PHE A 215 12.20 -1.11 10.85
N SER A 216 11.58 -2.09 11.52
CA SER A 216 10.15 -2.10 11.78
C SER A 216 9.89 -2.43 13.24
N ALA A 217 8.93 -1.75 13.85
CA ALA A 217 8.30 -2.26 15.06
C ALA A 217 7.59 -3.59 14.75
N LYS A 218 7.33 -4.40 15.78
CA LYS A 218 6.57 -5.64 15.65
C LYS A 218 5.20 -5.35 15.05
N LEU A 219 4.97 -5.81 13.83
CA LEU A 219 3.70 -5.64 13.14
C LEU A 219 2.65 -6.58 13.72
N THR A 220 1.43 -6.06 13.88
CA THR A 220 0.25 -6.85 14.21
C THR A 220 -0.63 -7.02 12.97
N TYR A 221 -1.54 -7.99 13.00
CA TYR A 221 -2.55 -8.16 11.95
C TYR A 221 -3.39 -6.89 11.73
N ARG A 222 -3.59 -6.07 12.77
CA ARG A 222 -4.30 -4.78 12.69
C ARG A 222 -3.53 -3.75 11.88
N ASP A 223 -2.21 -3.77 11.94
CA ASP A 223 -1.36 -2.81 11.23
C ASP A 223 -1.38 -3.07 9.73
N HIS A 224 -1.40 -4.34 9.33
CA HIS A 224 -1.67 -4.74 7.94
C HIS A 224 -3.02 -4.22 7.44
N MET A 225 -4.10 -4.45 8.18
CA MET A 225 -5.43 -3.94 7.78
C MET A 225 -5.49 -2.41 7.76
N ARG A 226 -4.82 -1.73 8.72
CA ARG A 226 -4.73 -0.26 8.75
C ARG A 226 -3.99 0.27 7.53
N PHE A 227 -2.88 -0.34 7.14
CA PHE A 227 -2.13 0.05 5.95
C PHE A 227 -3.03 0.06 4.71
N PHE A 228 -3.73 -1.05 4.45
CA PHE A 228 -4.63 -1.15 3.29
C PHE A 228 -5.88 -0.26 3.42
N LEU A 229 -6.45 -0.10 4.61
CA LEU A 229 -7.59 0.80 4.81
C LEU A 229 -7.19 2.27 4.60
N TYR A 230 -6.03 2.69 5.12
CA TYR A 230 -5.55 4.06 4.96
C TYR A 230 -5.24 4.37 3.50
N GLY A 231 -4.54 3.48 2.79
CA GLY A 231 -4.30 3.69 1.37
C GLY A 231 -5.58 3.64 0.53
N ALA A 232 -6.54 2.79 0.87
CA ALA A 232 -7.86 2.84 0.25
C ALA A 232 -8.52 4.21 0.44
N MET A 233 -8.49 4.77 1.65
CA MET A 233 -9.04 6.10 1.94
C MET A 233 -8.34 7.21 1.14
N ILE A 234 -7.04 7.10 0.93
CA ILE A 234 -6.26 8.02 0.08
C ILE A 234 -6.75 7.91 -1.37
N TYR A 235 -6.89 6.70 -1.92
CA TYR A 235 -7.43 6.52 -3.26
C TYR A 235 -8.89 6.99 -3.40
N LEU A 236 -9.73 6.81 -2.37
CA LEU A 236 -11.09 7.36 -2.36
C LEU A 236 -11.08 8.89 -2.41
N ALA A 237 -10.19 9.54 -1.67
CA ALA A 237 -10.05 11.00 -1.69
C ALA A 237 -9.56 11.51 -3.05
N LEU A 238 -8.71 10.74 -3.73
CA LEU A 238 -8.23 11.02 -5.09
C LEU A 238 -9.22 10.60 -6.19
N LYS A 239 -10.37 10.00 -5.83
CA LYS A 239 -11.37 9.43 -6.75
C LYS A 239 -10.83 8.34 -7.68
N GLU A 240 -9.76 7.67 -7.26
CA GLU A 240 -9.17 6.50 -7.93
C GLU A 240 -9.95 5.23 -7.52
N TRP A 241 -11.20 5.16 -7.95
CA TRP A 241 -12.16 4.21 -7.37
C TRP A 241 -11.76 2.74 -7.52
N ASN A 242 -11.19 2.35 -8.67
CA ASN A 242 -10.77 0.97 -8.92
C ASN A 242 -9.60 0.56 -8.01
N LYS A 243 -8.62 1.46 -7.83
CA LYS A 243 -7.49 1.23 -6.91
C LYS A 243 -7.98 1.14 -5.47
N ALA A 244 -8.91 2.02 -5.08
CA ALA A 244 -9.55 1.98 -3.76
C ALA A 244 -10.30 0.66 -3.53
N LEU A 245 -11.13 0.22 -4.48
CA LEU A 245 -11.87 -1.05 -4.39
C LEU A 245 -10.94 -2.25 -4.25
N HIS A 246 -9.81 -2.26 -4.96
CA HIS A 246 -8.81 -3.31 -4.81
C HIS A 246 -8.24 -3.34 -3.38
N TRP A 247 -7.80 -2.21 -2.84
CA TRP A 247 -7.24 -2.13 -1.48
C TRP A 247 -8.29 -2.45 -0.40
N LEU A 248 -9.54 -2.01 -0.59
CA LEU A 248 -10.65 -2.38 0.28
C LEU A 248 -10.95 -3.88 0.22
N SER A 249 -10.80 -4.50 -0.96
CA SER A 249 -11.02 -5.94 -1.13
C SER A 249 -10.05 -6.77 -0.29
N ILE A 250 -8.79 -6.31 -0.15
CA ILE A 250 -7.78 -6.91 0.73
C ILE A 250 -8.21 -6.80 2.21
N VAL A 251 -8.68 -5.62 2.64
CA VAL A 251 -9.14 -5.40 4.02
C VAL A 251 -10.33 -6.31 4.37
N ILE A 252 -11.35 -6.37 3.51
CA ILE A 252 -12.57 -7.16 3.81
C ILE A 252 -12.34 -8.67 3.69
N SER A 253 -11.29 -9.09 2.98
CA SER A 253 -10.90 -10.50 2.80
C SER A 253 -9.87 -10.98 3.83
N SER A 254 -9.51 -10.13 4.81
CA SER A 254 -8.56 -10.50 5.86
C SER A 254 -9.07 -11.72 6.66
N PRO A 255 -8.18 -12.69 7.01
CA PRO A 255 -8.58 -13.86 7.78
C PRO A 255 -9.21 -13.49 9.13
N VAL A 256 -10.26 -14.21 9.52
CA VAL A 256 -10.99 -14.02 10.78
C VAL A 256 -10.96 -15.33 11.57
N ASN A 257 -10.50 -15.27 12.81
CA ASN A 257 -10.59 -16.39 13.75
C ASN A 257 -11.97 -16.37 14.44
N ASP A 258 -12.15 -15.46 15.40
CA ASP A 258 -13.38 -15.44 16.21
C ASP A 258 -14.35 -14.30 15.83
N SER A 259 -13.83 -13.09 15.60
CA SER A 259 -14.67 -11.89 15.43
C SER A 259 -14.18 -10.97 14.33
N VAL A 260 -15.14 -10.39 13.61
CA VAL A 260 -14.87 -9.42 12.56
C VAL A 260 -14.46 -8.09 13.19
N SER A 261 -13.30 -7.57 12.80
CA SER A 261 -12.78 -6.33 13.37
C SER A 261 -13.56 -5.10 12.88
N LYS A 262 -13.61 -4.03 13.69
CA LYS A 262 -14.21 -2.74 13.28
C LYS A 262 -13.54 -2.15 12.03
N ILE A 263 -12.24 -2.42 11.83
CA ILE A 263 -11.47 -1.98 10.64
C ILE A 263 -12.06 -2.63 9.38
N MET A 264 -12.40 -3.91 9.45
CA MET A 264 -13.02 -4.66 8.34
C MET A 264 -14.43 -4.16 8.04
N ILE A 265 -15.23 -3.89 9.08
CA ILE A 265 -16.57 -3.28 8.91
C ILE A 265 -16.46 -1.93 8.20
N GLU A 266 -15.52 -1.09 8.62
CA GLU A 266 -15.32 0.22 7.98
C GLU A 266 -14.87 0.08 6.52
N GLY A 267 -13.97 -0.88 6.25
CA GLY A 267 -13.58 -1.25 4.89
C GLY A 267 -14.78 -1.67 4.05
N TYR A 268 -15.68 -2.49 4.58
CA TYR A 268 -16.88 -2.96 3.87
C TYR A 268 -17.88 -1.84 3.58
N LYS A 269 -18.14 -0.94 4.54
CA LYS A 269 -18.98 0.26 4.33
C LYS A 269 -18.43 1.12 3.19
N LYS A 270 -17.12 1.41 3.21
CA LYS A 270 -16.45 2.16 2.15
C LYS A 270 -16.44 1.42 0.82
N TRP A 271 -16.33 0.10 0.83
CA TRP A 271 -16.38 -0.74 -0.36
C TRP A 271 -17.76 -0.69 -1.05
N ILE A 272 -18.85 -0.71 -0.27
CA ILE A 272 -20.21 -0.51 -0.81
C ILE A 272 -20.32 0.84 -1.52
N LEU A 273 -19.94 1.93 -0.83
CA LEU A 273 -20.03 3.28 -1.39
C LEU A 273 -19.15 3.44 -2.64
N ALA A 274 -17.91 2.96 -2.58
CA ALA A 274 -17.00 2.99 -3.71
C ALA A 274 -17.53 2.19 -4.91
N SER A 275 -18.22 1.06 -4.66
CA SER A 275 -18.83 0.26 -5.73
C SER A 275 -19.94 1.02 -6.44
N LEU A 276 -20.84 1.66 -5.68
CA LEU A 276 -21.90 2.51 -6.24
C LEU A 276 -21.34 3.70 -7.01
N LEU A 277 -20.33 4.37 -6.47
CA LEU A 277 -19.70 5.54 -7.10
C LEU A 277 -18.94 5.17 -8.39
N ALA A 278 -18.27 4.02 -8.42
CA ALA A 278 -17.44 3.59 -9.55
C ALA A 278 -18.23 2.90 -10.66
N HIS A 279 -19.21 2.07 -10.29
CA HIS A 279 -19.86 1.12 -11.20
C HIS A 279 -21.38 1.27 -11.27
N GLY A 280 -21.98 2.10 -10.42
CA GLY A 280 -23.42 2.30 -10.36
C GLY A 280 -24.19 1.10 -9.80
N LYS A 281 -23.47 0.13 -9.23
CA LYS A 281 -24.00 -1.10 -8.62
C LYS A 281 -23.01 -1.67 -7.63
N LEU A 282 -23.46 -2.54 -6.75
CA LEU A 282 -22.58 -3.29 -5.87
C LEU A 282 -21.81 -4.33 -6.69
N ILE A 283 -20.48 -4.29 -6.63
CA ILE A 283 -19.67 -5.33 -7.27
C ILE A 283 -19.76 -6.63 -6.46
N SER A 284 -19.53 -7.79 -7.08
CA SER A 284 -19.52 -9.05 -6.36
C SER A 284 -18.38 -9.07 -5.34
N SER A 285 -18.68 -9.47 -4.10
CA SER A 285 -17.65 -9.63 -3.08
C SER A 285 -16.62 -10.70 -3.47
N PRO A 286 -15.35 -10.57 -3.05
CA PRO A 286 -14.34 -11.62 -3.25
C PRO A 286 -14.82 -12.98 -2.72
N ARG A 287 -14.58 -14.04 -3.50
CA ARG A 287 -15.01 -15.42 -3.15
C ARG A 287 -14.29 -15.98 -1.91
N VAL A 288 -13.17 -15.37 -1.52
CA VAL A 288 -12.36 -15.76 -0.36
C VAL A 288 -13.07 -15.43 0.97
N ILE A 289 -14.03 -14.50 0.98
CA ILE A 289 -14.75 -14.11 2.19
C ILE A 289 -15.71 -15.25 2.59
N SER A 290 -15.58 -15.74 3.82
CA SER A 290 -16.46 -16.79 4.32
C SER A 290 -17.90 -16.31 4.47
N ALA A 291 -18.86 -17.24 4.31
CA ALA A 291 -20.29 -16.92 4.42
C ALA A 291 -20.67 -16.36 5.81
N HIS A 292 -20.00 -16.81 6.87
CA HIS A 292 -20.19 -16.26 8.22
C HIS A 292 -19.81 -14.78 8.29
N VAL A 293 -18.61 -14.42 7.81
CA VAL A 293 -18.13 -13.02 7.81
C VAL A 293 -19.04 -12.14 6.95
N LEU A 294 -19.49 -12.63 5.80
CA LEU A 294 -20.40 -11.88 4.93
C LEU A 294 -21.75 -11.59 5.61
N LYS A 295 -22.31 -12.54 6.35
CA LYS A 295 -23.54 -12.31 7.15
C LYS A 295 -23.33 -11.24 8.22
N VAL A 296 -22.18 -11.25 8.89
CA VAL A 296 -21.84 -10.22 9.89
C VAL A 296 -21.76 -8.84 9.25
N TYR A 297 -21.09 -8.74 8.09
CA TYR A 297 -21.05 -7.49 7.31
C TYR A 297 -22.45 -6.98 6.99
N GLN A 298 -23.28 -7.82 6.35
CA GLN A 298 -24.65 -7.46 5.97
C GLN A 298 -25.50 -7.01 7.17
N THR A 299 -25.32 -7.65 8.32
CA THR A 299 -26.03 -7.30 9.55
C THR A 299 -25.62 -5.94 10.11
N LEU A 300 -24.33 -5.62 10.06
CA LEU A 300 -23.77 -4.39 10.63
C LEU A 300 -23.82 -3.20 9.67
N THR A 301 -24.06 -3.42 8.38
CA THR A 301 -24.14 -2.37 7.36
C THR A 301 -25.53 -2.23 6.73
N LYS A 302 -26.60 -2.61 7.44
CA LYS A 302 -27.98 -2.47 6.96
C LYS A 302 -28.33 -1.09 6.38
N PRO A 303 -27.96 0.04 7.01
CA PRO A 303 -28.21 1.36 6.42
C PRO A 303 -27.57 1.54 5.04
N TYR A 304 -26.37 0.99 4.85
CA TYR A 304 -25.66 1.03 3.56
C TYR A 304 -26.32 0.11 2.52
N ALA A 305 -26.87 -1.04 2.94
CA ALA A 305 -27.61 -1.93 2.05
C ALA A 305 -28.89 -1.26 1.51
N SER A 306 -29.61 -0.49 2.34
CA SER A 306 -30.77 0.30 1.89
C SER A 306 -30.41 1.30 0.78
N LEU A 307 -29.22 1.92 0.86
CA LEU A 307 -28.71 2.80 -0.19
C LEU A 307 -28.46 2.04 -1.50
N VAL A 308 -27.86 0.85 -1.42
CA VAL A 308 -27.64 -0.02 -2.60
C VAL A 308 -28.98 -0.35 -3.27
N ASP A 309 -29.95 -0.81 -2.49
CA ASP A 309 -31.27 -1.19 -3.01
C ASP A 309 -31.98 -0.03 -3.72
N ALA A 310 -31.96 1.17 -3.13
CA ALA A 310 -32.58 2.35 -3.72
C ALA A 310 -31.85 2.80 -5.01
N PHE A 311 -30.51 2.75 -4.99
CA PHE A 311 -29.67 3.14 -6.11
C PHE A 311 -29.85 2.19 -7.30
N GLU A 312 -29.76 0.87 -7.10
CA GLU A 312 -29.84 -0.13 -8.17
C GLU A 312 -31.25 -0.23 -8.80
N ARG A 313 -32.30 -0.01 -7.99
CA ARG A 313 -33.69 0.01 -8.48
C ARG A 313 -34.03 1.27 -9.27
N GLY A 314 -33.21 2.31 -9.20
CA GLY A 314 -33.51 3.58 -9.84
C GLY A 314 -34.59 4.39 -9.11
N ASP A 315 -34.67 4.28 -7.78
CA ASP A 315 -35.63 5.00 -6.95
C ASP A 315 -34.97 6.20 -6.25
N TYR A 316 -34.96 7.33 -6.95
CA TYR A 316 -34.34 8.56 -6.44
C TYR A 316 -35.03 9.14 -5.18
N PRO A 317 -36.38 9.24 -5.11
CA PRO A 317 -37.05 9.68 -3.89
C PRO A 317 -36.68 8.84 -2.68
N ARG A 318 -36.65 7.51 -2.84
CA ARG A 318 -36.21 6.61 -1.76
C ARG A 318 -34.74 6.82 -1.41
N LEU A 319 -33.85 6.93 -2.40
CA LEU A 319 -32.42 7.18 -2.15
C LEU A 319 -32.23 8.45 -1.31
N ARG A 320 -32.93 9.53 -1.65
CA ARG A 320 -32.91 10.78 -0.89
C ARG A 320 -33.41 10.59 0.55
N ALA A 321 -34.56 9.93 0.72
CA ALA A 321 -35.13 9.67 2.03
C ALA A 321 -34.19 8.83 2.92
N GLU A 322 -33.58 7.77 2.38
CA GLU A 322 -32.63 6.92 3.10
C GLU A 322 -31.36 7.69 3.51
N ILE A 323 -30.85 8.56 2.63
CA ILE A 323 -29.70 9.42 2.94
C ILE A 323 -30.04 10.40 4.09
N ASP A 324 -31.22 11.01 4.05
CA ASP A 324 -31.66 11.96 5.09
C ASP A 324 -31.91 11.26 6.44
N ILE A 325 -32.57 10.10 6.44
CA ILE A 325 -32.81 9.29 7.65
C ILE A 325 -31.48 8.83 8.26
N GLY A 326 -30.52 8.41 7.44
CA GLY A 326 -29.22 7.89 7.88
C GLY A 326 -28.19 8.94 8.28
N ARG A 327 -28.52 10.25 8.29
CA ARG A 327 -27.55 11.35 8.47
C ARG A 327 -26.65 11.19 9.70
N SER A 328 -27.19 10.74 10.82
CA SER A 328 -26.42 10.47 12.05
C SER A 328 -25.42 9.31 11.88
N VAL A 329 -25.80 8.27 11.12
CA VAL A 329 -24.95 7.11 10.81
C VAL A 329 -23.77 7.56 9.95
N TRP A 330 -24.01 8.31 8.86
CA TRP A 330 -22.95 8.74 7.94
C TRP A 330 -21.92 9.65 8.61
N ARG A 331 -22.37 10.50 9.55
CA ARG A 331 -21.49 11.36 10.36
C ARG A 331 -20.66 10.57 11.35
N THR A 332 -21.29 9.64 12.06
CA THR A 332 -20.61 8.77 13.02
C THR A 332 -19.54 7.92 12.32
N ASP A 333 -19.85 7.44 11.12
CA ASP A 333 -18.96 6.63 10.29
C ASP A 333 -17.95 7.46 9.47
N ASN A 334 -18.02 8.80 9.53
CA ASN A 334 -17.20 9.72 8.72
C ASN A 334 -17.25 9.45 7.21
N ASN A 335 -18.43 9.06 6.71
CA ASN A 335 -18.68 8.71 5.31
C ASN A 335 -19.68 9.66 4.62
N GLU A 336 -20.16 10.71 5.30
CA GLU A 336 -21.15 11.69 4.78
C GLU A 336 -20.75 12.29 3.42
N GLY A 337 -19.47 12.59 3.23
CA GLY A 337 -18.96 13.13 1.96
C GLY A 337 -19.01 12.13 0.79
N LEU A 338 -18.86 10.82 1.05
CA LEU A 338 -19.00 9.78 0.03
C LEU A 338 -20.48 9.53 -0.29
N VAL A 339 -21.34 9.52 0.74
CA VAL A 339 -22.79 9.37 0.57
C VAL A 339 -23.37 10.54 -0.24
N SER A 340 -22.93 11.77 0.03
CA SER A 340 -23.38 12.96 -0.70
C SER A 340 -23.04 12.91 -2.20
N GLN A 341 -21.94 12.24 -2.57
CA GLN A 341 -21.56 12.05 -3.97
C GLN A 341 -22.47 11.06 -4.71
N LEU A 342 -23.26 10.23 -4.01
CA LEU A 342 -24.18 9.29 -4.64
C LEU A 342 -25.25 9.99 -5.48
N PHE A 343 -25.69 11.20 -5.13
CA PHE A 343 -26.66 11.95 -5.94
C PHE A 343 -26.11 12.26 -7.33
N TYR A 344 -24.87 12.76 -7.38
CA TYR A 344 -24.18 13.04 -8.64
C TYR A 344 -23.94 11.75 -9.44
N ALA A 345 -23.44 10.70 -8.78
CA ALA A 345 -23.18 9.41 -9.41
C ALA A 345 -24.46 8.80 -9.99
N TYR A 346 -25.57 8.83 -9.24
CA TYR A 346 -26.88 8.34 -9.67
C TYR A 346 -27.32 8.99 -10.98
N ASN A 347 -27.30 10.32 -11.06
CA ASN A 347 -27.66 11.05 -12.27
C ASN A 347 -26.69 10.74 -13.42
N SER A 348 -25.40 10.60 -13.13
CA SER A 348 -24.38 10.26 -14.12
C SER A 348 -24.66 8.90 -14.76
N PHE A 349 -24.95 7.89 -13.93
CA PHE A 349 -25.28 6.54 -14.41
C PHE A 349 -26.61 6.48 -15.15
N LEU A 350 -27.61 7.30 -14.80
CA LEU A 350 -28.84 7.42 -15.59
C LEU A 350 -28.56 7.92 -17.01
N VAL A 351 -27.77 9.00 -17.16
CA VAL A 351 -27.40 9.53 -18.48
C VAL A 351 -26.57 8.53 -19.27
N ILE A 352 -25.60 7.86 -18.64
CA ILE A 352 -24.81 6.80 -19.27
C ILE A 352 -25.71 5.65 -19.75
N LYS A 353 -26.74 5.28 -18.98
CA LYS A 353 -27.70 4.23 -19.34
C LYS A 353 -28.56 4.62 -20.55
N LEU A 354 -28.94 5.89 -20.69
CA LEU A 354 -29.65 6.38 -21.88
C LEU A 354 -28.82 6.19 -23.15
N GLY A 355 -27.50 6.40 -23.08
CA GLY A 355 -26.59 6.15 -24.22
C GLY A 355 -26.47 4.69 -24.66
N ARG A 356 -26.99 3.74 -23.87
CA ARG A 356 -27.08 2.32 -24.28
C ARG A 356 -28.30 2.03 -25.14
N THR A 357 -29.36 2.85 -25.03
CA THR A 357 -30.63 2.65 -25.74
C THR A 357 -30.84 3.66 -26.85
N PHE A 358 -30.29 4.88 -26.71
CA PHE A 358 -30.48 5.97 -27.66
C PHE A 358 -29.15 6.38 -28.29
N SER A 359 -29.17 6.65 -29.60
CA SER A 359 -28.04 7.24 -30.32
C SER A 359 -28.00 8.77 -30.19
N ALA A 360 -29.16 9.41 -30.08
CA ALA A 360 -29.30 10.84 -29.82
C ALA A 360 -30.60 11.13 -29.05
N LEU A 361 -30.57 12.16 -28.20
CA LEU A 361 -31.72 12.68 -27.44
C LEU A 361 -31.62 14.20 -27.35
N THR A 362 -32.76 14.89 -27.23
CA THR A 362 -32.75 16.32 -26.90
C THR A 362 -32.39 16.53 -25.42
N ALA A 363 -31.85 17.68 -25.06
CA ALA A 363 -31.57 18.04 -23.67
C ALA A 363 -32.83 17.99 -22.79
N ALA A 364 -33.98 18.41 -23.35
CA ALA A 364 -35.28 18.31 -22.70
C ALA A 364 -35.71 16.85 -22.44
N ASP A 365 -35.54 15.95 -23.42
CA ASP A 365 -35.83 14.52 -23.26
C ASP A 365 -34.93 13.87 -22.21
N VAL A 366 -33.65 14.25 -22.18
CA VAL A 366 -32.70 13.79 -21.15
C VAL A 366 -33.20 14.24 -19.79
N ALA A 367 -33.53 15.53 -19.62
CA ALA A 367 -34.02 16.08 -18.37
C ALA A 367 -35.32 15.42 -17.89
N GLN A 368 -36.27 15.17 -18.79
CA GLN A 368 -37.54 14.51 -18.46
C GLN A 368 -37.33 13.06 -18.01
N ARG A 369 -36.35 12.35 -18.60
CA ARG A 369 -36.04 10.95 -18.29
C ARG A 369 -35.12 10.81 -17.07
N THR A 370 -34.34 11.83 -16.75
CA THR A 370 -33.59 11.95 -15.49
C THR A 370 -34.48 12.60 -14.43
N LEU A 371 -35.48 11.86 -13.94
CA LEU A 371 -36.52 12.31 -12.98
C LEU A 371 -36.02 12.83 -11.62
N ALA A 372 -34.71 12.82 -11.37
CA ALA A 372 -34.12 13.41 -10.18
C ALA A 372 -33.95 14.92 -10.42
N PRO A 373 -34.56 15.81 -9.61
CA PRO A 373 -34.25 17.23 -9.66
C PRO A 373 -32.73 17.35 -9.55
N LEU A 374 -32.07 17.87 -10.59
CA LEU A 374 -30.66 18.22 -10.52
C LEU A 374 -30.54 19.11 -9.29
N ALA A 375 -29.94 18.59 -8.22
CA ALA A 375 -29.83 19.31 -6.95
C ALA A 375 -28.94 20.56 -7.08
N PHE A 376 -28.31 20.72 -8.24
CA PHE A 376 -27.68 21.92 -8.72
C PHE A 376 -28.65 22.62 -9.67
N SER A 377 -28.88 23.90 -9.44
CA SER A 377 -29.54 24.85 -10.36
C SER A 377 -28.85 24.99 -11.73
N ALA A 378 -28.03 24.02 -12.12
CA ALA A 378 -27.27 23.95 -13.35
C ALA A 378 -28.14 23.32 -14.44
N ASN A 379 -28.07 23.88 -15.64
CA ASN A 379 -28.76 23.36 -16.82
C ASN A 379 -28.33 21.90 -17.05
N ILE A 380 -29.23 21.03 -17.51
CA ILE A 380 -28.90 19.65 -17.90
C ILE A 380 -27.73 19.61 -18.88
N GLU A 381 -27.59 20.65 -19.71
CA GLU A 381 -26.47 20.85 -20.62
C GLU A 381 -25.13 20.99 -19.89
N ASP A 382 -25.06 21.80 -18.82
CA ASP A 382 -23.85 21.98 -18.02
C ASP A 382 -23.44 20.66 -17.36
N PHE A 383 -24.42 19.91 -16.85
CA PHE A 383 -24.19 18.60 -16.24
C PHE A 383 -23.64 17.61 -17.26
N VAL A 384 -24.25 17.53 -18.44
CA VAL A 384 -23.81 16.64 -19.52
C VAL A 384 -22.45 17.06 -20.07
N ALA A 385 -22.19 18.37 -20.21
CA ALA A 385 -20.90 18.90 -20.61
C ALA A 385 -19.80 18.46 -19.64
N LEU A 386 -20.06 18.53 -18.33
CA LEU A 386 -19.13 18.07 -17.29
C LEU A 386 -18.86 16.55 -17.39
N LEU A 387 -19.88 15.73 -17.69
CA LEU A 387 -19.70 14.30 -17.95
C LEU A 387 -18.85 14.00 -19.18
N VAL A 388 -19.02 14.78 -20.26
CA VAL A 388 -18.21 14.65 -21.48
C VAL A 388 -16.77 15.10 -21.22
N MET A 389 -16.56 16.26 -20.59
CA MET A 389 -15.24 16.80 -20.29
C MET A 389 -14.44 15.93 -19.32
N SER A 390 -15.11 15.29 -18.35
CA SER A 390 -14.49 14.33 -17.43
C SER A 390 -14.14 12.99 -18.08
N GLY A 391 -14.54 12.76 -19.34
CA GLY A 391 -14.35 11.48 -20.04
C GLY A 391 -15.25 10.34 -19.54
N THR A 392 -16.22 10.63 -18.68
CA THR A 392 -17.16 9.62 -18.15
C THR A 392 -18.24 9.26 -19.17
N LEU A 393 -18.61 10.19 -20.05
CA LEU A 393 -19.58 10.01 -21.13
C LEU A 393 -18.95 10.29 -22.50
N SER A 394 -19.01 9.30 -23.40
CA SER A 394 -18.66 9.50 -24.82
C SER A 394 -19.86 10.06 -25.58
N ALA A 395 -19.99 11.38 -25.59
CA ALA A 395 -21.06 12.08 -26.30
C ALA A 395 -20.62 13.47 -26.77
N THR A 396 -21.38 14.08 -27.69
CA THR A 396 -21.22 15.48 -28.11
C THR A 396 -22.54 16.21 -27.99
N LEU A 397 -22.48 17.44 -27.47
CA LEU A 397 -23.60 18.37 -27.44
C LEU A 397 -23.61 19.18 -28.75
N LEU A 398 -24.73 19.16 -29.46
CA LEU A 398 -24.96 19.89 -30.69
C LEU A 398 -26.02 20.96 -30.44
N HIS A 399 -25.67 22.22 -30.62
CA HIS A 399 -26.60 23.35 -30.51
C HIS A 399 -27.19 23.65 -31.89
N LEU A 400 -28.49 23.41 -32.08
CA LEU A 400 -29.19 23.74 -33.32
C LEU A 400 -29.51 25.24 -33.35
N HIS A 401 -28.94 25.97 -34.31
CA HIS A 401 -29.22 27.41 -34.48
C HIS A 401 -30.58 27.60 -35.18
N GLY A 402 -31.53 28.29 -34.54
CA GLY A 402 -32.77 28.76 -35.17
C GLY A 402 -34.09 28.33 -34.50
N GLN A 403 -34.07 27.37 -33.57
CA GLN A 403 -35.18 27.08 -32.66
C GLN A 403 -34.67 27.26 -31.24
N SER A 404 -35.29 28.15 -30.47
CA SER A 404 -35.07 28.26 -29.04
C SER A 404 -35.20 26.86 -28.41
N ASP A 405 -34.12 26.37 -27.80
CA ASP A 405 -34.06 25.21 -26.88
C ASP A 405 -33.80 23.79 -27.43
N ALA A 406 -33.41 23.59 -28.69
CA ALA A 406 -33.09 22.23 -29.16
C ALA A 406 -31.60 21.88 -29.11
N THR A 407 -30.97 21.88 -27.93
CA THR A 407 -29.66 21.24 -27.77
C THR A 407 -29.83 19.73 -27.83
N MET A 408 -29.07 19.07 -28.71
CA MET A 408 -29.12 17.62 -28.91
C MET A 408 -27.87 16.96 -28.36
N LEU A 409 -28.06 15.96 -27.52
CA LEU A 409 -27.02 15.07 -27.04
C LEU A 409 -26.91 13.87 -27.98
N ARG A 410 -25.78 13.76 -28.69
CA ARG A 410 -25.46 12.60 -29.52
C ARG A 410 -24.48 11.69 -28.79
N PHE A 411 -24.90 10.45 -28.52
CA PHE A 411 -24.06 9.42 -27.92
C PHE A 411 -23.21 8.76 -29.00
N PHE A 412 -21.96 8.45 -28.67
CA PHE A 412 -21.12 7.61 -29.52
C PHE A 412 -21.03 6.22 -28.93
N ALA A 413 -21.31 5.21 -29.75
CA ALA A 413 -20.71 3.90 -29.51
C ALA A 413 -19.20 4.12 -29.54
N ARG A 414 -18.50 3.74 -28.46
CA ARG A 414 -17.05 3.89 -28.30
C ARG A 414 -16.31 3.32 -29.52
N ARG A 415 -16.10 4.14 -30.54
CA ARG A 415 -15.31 3.86 -31.73
C ARG A 415 -14.16 4.84 -31.69
N GLU A 416 -13.08 4.41 -31.09
CA GLU A 416 -11.82 5.10 -31.26
C GLU A 416 -11.39 4.94 -32.71
N SER A 417 -10.74 5.95 -33.29
CA SER A 417 -10.11 5.79 -34.60
C SER A 417 -9.16 4.58 -34.53
N TYR A 418 -9.24 3.69 -35.51
CA TYR A 418 -8.47 2.43 -35.55
C TYR A 418 -6.99 2.63 -35.20
N LEU A 419 -6.36 3.68 -35.74
CA LEU A 419 -4.96 4.07 -35.48
C LEU A 419 -4.67 4.42 -34.02
N ASN A 420 -5.43 5.33 -33.40
CA ASN A 420 -5.25 5.66 -31.98
C ASN A 420 -5.56 4.47 -31.06
N SER A 421 -6.51 3.61 -31.46
CA SER A 421 -6.83 2.39 -30.72
C SER A 421 -5.67 1.39 -30.77
N GLU A 422 -5.03 1.24 -31.94
CA GLU A 422 -3.90 0.34 -32.17
C GLU A 422 -2.65 0.82 -31.44
N ILE A 423 -2.30 2.11 -31.55
CA ILE A 423 -1.16 2.70 -30.84
C ILE A 423 -1.34 2.50 -29.33
N ARG A 424 -2.51 2.85 -28.78
CA ARG A 424 -2.77 2.67 -27.35
C ARG A 424 -2.77 1.20 -26.93
N MET A 425 -3.29 0.31 -27.77
CA MET A 425 -3.26 -1.13 -27.52
C MET A 425 -1.83 -1.64 -27.48
N ARG A 426 -0.98 -1.24 -28.44
CA ARG A 426 0.46 -1.58 -28.45
C ARG A 426 1.17 -1.05 -27.20
N THR A 427 0.96 0.22 -26.84
CA THR A 427 1.55 0.80 -25.61
C THR A 427 1.13 0.02 -24.36
N ARG A 428 -0.15 -0.34 -24.25
CA ARG A 428 -0.63 -1.19 -23.14
C ARG A 428 0.00 -2.57 -23.15
N LEU A 429 0.09 -3.23 -24.30
CA LEU A 429 0.70 -4.56 -24.40
C LEU A 429 2.17 -4.55 -23.98
N VAL A 430 2.93 -3.53 -24.35
CA VAL A 430 4.33 -3.38 -23.94
C VAL A 430 4.44 -3.19 -22.43
N GLU A 431 3.61 -2.33 -21.84
CA GLU A 431 3.63 -2.10 -20.39
C GLU A 431 3.20 -3.35 -19.61
N GLU A 432 2.13 -4.01 -20.03
CA GLU A 432 1.67 -5.27 -19.44
C GLU A 432 2.72 -6.38 -19.58
N ALA A 433 3.40 -6.49 -20.72
CA ALA A 433 4.49 -7.45 -20.92
C ALA A 433 5.67 -7.18 -19.98
N ARG A 434 6.00 -5.90 -19.74
CA ARG A 434 7.05 -5.50 -18.78
C ARG A 434 6.67 -5.88 -17.35
N VAL A 435 5.43 -5.60 -16.95
CA VAL A 435 4.90 -5.97 -15.62
C VAL A 435 4.87 -7.49 -15.47
N LEU A 436 4.42 -8.22 -16.49
CA LEU A 436 4.39 -9.68 -16.49
C LEU A 436 5.81 -10.25 -16.33
N GLY A 437 6.80 -9.70 -17.03
CA GLY A 437 8.20 -10.11 -16.89
C GLY A 437 8.75 -9.94 -15.47
N LEU A 438 8.37 -8.86 -14.77
CA LEU A 438 8.71 -8.66 -13.36
C LEU A 438 8.03 -9.71 -12.47
N ILE A 439 6.72 -9.92 -12.65
CA ILE A 439 5.96 -10.92 -11.88
C ILE A 439 6.53 -12.32 -12.10
N THR A 440 6.89 -12.68 -13.34
CA THR A 440 7.49 -13.99 -13.65
C THR A 440 8.84 -14.16 -12.95
N LYS A 441 9.67 -13.11 -12.92
CA LYS A 441 10.94 -13.13 -12.20
C LYS A 441 10.72 -13.34 -10.69
N ASP A 442 9.83 -12.57 -10.09
CA ASP A 442 9.52 -12.65 -8.66
C ASP A 442 8.86 -13.99 -8.29
N ALA A 443 7.96 -14.50 -9.14
CA ALA A 443 7.32 -15.80 -8.95
C ALA A 443 8.34 -16.95 -9.04
N ASN A 444 9.28 -16.89 -9.99
CA ASN A 444 10.37 -17.85 -10.09
C ASN A 444 11.25 -17.80 -8.85
N GLN A 445 11.57 -16.61 -8.33
CA GLN A 445 12.32 -16.44 -7.10
C GLN A 445 11.58 -17.05 -5.90
N CYS A 446 10.31 -16.70 -5.69
CA CYS A 446 9.48 -17.30 -4.63
C CYS A 446 9.40 -18.83 -4.77
N SER A 447 9.26 -19.35 -5.99
CA SER A 447 9.27 -20.80 -6.25
C SER A 447 10.60 -21.43 -5.85
N SER A 448 11.73 -20.81 -6.19
CA SER A 448 13.05 -21.29 -5.78
C SER A 448 13.22 -21.27 -4.26
N GLU A 449 12.76 -20.21 -3.59
CA GLU A 449 12.79 -20.11 -2.12
C GLU A 449 11.93 -21.18 -1.45
N LEU A 450 10.73 -21.46 -1.98
CA LEU A 450 9.86 -22.52 -1.49
C LEU A 450 10.45 -23.92 -1.74
N GLN A 451 11.12 -24.16 -2.88
CA GLN A 451 11.81 -25.41 -3.18
C GLN A 451 12.97 -25.67 -2.22
N LEU A 452 13.67 -24.63 -1.79
CA LEU A 452 14.75 -24.69 -0.80
C LEU A 452 14.24 -24.71 0.66
N GLY A 453 12.92 -24.67 0.86
CA GLY A 453 12.30 -24.68 2.17
C GLY A 453 12.53 -25.98 2.95
N ASN A 454 12.47 -25.90 4.29
CA ASN A 454 12.64 -27.09 5.14
C ASN A 454 11.57 -28.14 4.88
N GLU A 455 10.33 -27.75 4.58
CA GLU A 455 9.23 -28.68 4.31
C GLU A 455 9.45 -29.43 2.99
N SER A 456 9.86 -28.75 1.92
CA SER A 456 10.19 -29.40 0.65
C SER A 456 11.41 -30.30 0.78
N LEU A 457 12.47 -29.85 1.47
CA LEU A 457 13.64 -30.66 1.77
C LEU A 457 13.29 -31.87 2.66
N GLN A 458 12.38 -31.72 3.62
CA GLN A 458 11.87 -32.81 4.43
C GLN A 458 11.06 -33.80 3.59
N ILE A 459 10.17 -33.33 2.72
CA ILE A 459 9.41 -34.16 1.77
C ILE A 459 10.37 -34.91 0.85
N LEU A 460 11.37 -34.23 0.29
CA LEU A 460 12.41 -34.85 -0.55
C LEU A 460 13.22 -35.89 0.23
N SER A 461 13.63 -35.59 1.47
CA SER A 461 14.33 -36.54 2.34
C SER A 461 13.48 -37.75 2.71
N ARG A 462 12.17 -37.56 2.95
CA ARG A 462 11.22 -38.62 3.25
C ARG A 462 11.03 -39.54 2.04
N ASN A 463 10.93 -38.95 0.85
CA ASN A 463 10.81 -39.68 -0.41
C ASN A 463 12.11 -40.41 -0.78
N GLN A 464 13.29 -39.85 -0.46
CA GLN A 464 14.59 -40.51 -0.65
C GLN A 464 14.87 -41.64 0.36
N ARG A 465 14.24 -41.63 1.54
CA ARG A 465 14.31 -42.74 2.52
C ARG A 465 13.46 -43.96 2.14
N TRP A 466 12.71 -43.89 1.04
CA TRP A 466 11.84 -44.95 0.52
C TRP A 466 12.39 -45.64 -0.75
N PRO A 467 13.65 -46.07 -0.71
CA PRO A 467 13.96 -47.39 -1.25
C PRO A 467 14.99 -48.08 -0.36
N ASP A 468 14.56 -48.96 0.56
CA ASP A 468 15.39 -50.04 1.16
C ASP A 468 14.69 -50.81 2.31
N ALA A 469 13.42 -50.52 2.63
CA ALA A 469 12.65 -51.30 3.59
C ALA A 469 11.82 -52.44 2.94
N SER A 470 12.38 -53.15 1.97
CA SER A 470 11.74 -54.35 1.39
C SER A 470 12.76 -55.37 0.87
N ARG A 471 13.68 -55.80 1.74
CA ARG A 471 14.42 -57.06 1.56
C ARG A 471 14.73 -57.73 2.90
N VAL A 472 13.77 -58.48 3.46
CA VAL A 472 14.04 -59.80 4.07
C VAL A 472 12.78 -60.68 3.90
N SER A 473 13.04 -61.91 3.49
CA SER A 473 12.19 -63.00 3.01
C SER A 473 11.05 -63.50 3.91
N GLY A 474 10.07 -64.15 3.28
CA GLY A 474 9.49 -65.40 3.78
C GLY A 474 7.97 -65.40 4.02
N ASP A 475 7.25 -65.92 3.01
CA ASP A 475 5.98 -66.67 3.05
C ASP A 475 4.80 -66.30 3.99
N ALA A 476 3.63 -66.38 3.36
CA ALA A 476 2.28 -66.65 3.89
C ALA A 476 1.33 -65.47 4.23
N VAL A 477 0.39 -65.28 3.30
CA VAL A 477 -1.09 -65.15 3.47
C VAL A 477 -1.65 -64.04 4.39
N GLY A 478 -2.46 -63.16 3.80
CA GLY A 478 -3.53 -62.44 4.50
C GLY A 478 -3.87 -61.06 3.92
N GLU A 479 -5.06 -60.94 3.36
CA GLU A 479 -5.68 -59.74 2.75
C GLU A 479 -5.69 -58.49 3.66
N LEU A 480 -5.60 -57.29 3.06
CA LEU A 480 -6.76 -56.40 2.87
C LEU A 480 -6.39 -55.06 2.19
N ASN A 481 -7.33 -54.65 1.32
CA ASN A 481 -7.36 -53.52 0.39
C ASN A 481 -7.22 -52.12 0.99
N GLY A 482 -6.74 -51.19 0.15
CA GLY A 482 -6.95 -49.75 0.30
C GLY A 482 -6.21 -48.90 -0.74
N GLY A 483 -6.31 -49.24 -2.02
CA GLY A 483 -5.76 -48.45 -3.13
C GLY A 483 -6.57 -47.17 -3.38
N LEU A 484 -5.88 -46.05 -3.59
CA LEU A 484 -6.45 -44.83 -4.15
C LEU A 484 -6.03 -44.75 -5.61
N GLU A 485 -7.04 -44.89 -6.47
CA GLU A 485 -7.01 -44.74 -7.92
C GLU A 485 -6.49 -43.36 -8.33
N ILE A 486 -5.57 -43.36 -9.29
CA ILE A 486 -5.15 -42.19 -10.06
C ILE A 486 -5.68 -42.43 -11.47
N ASP A 487 -6.82 -41.83 -11.79
CA ASP A 487 -7.36 -41.81 -13.16
C ASP A 487 -6.63 -40.72 -13.96
N GLU A 488 -5.61 -41.13 -14.71
CA GLU A 488 -5.05 -40.40 -15.84
C GLU A 488 -5.65 -40.96 -17.14
N ASP A 489 -6.73 -40.35 -17.63
CA ASP A 489 -7.26 -40.63 -18.97
C ASP A 489 -6.37 -39.97 -20.03
N ILE A 490 -5.46 -40.76 -20.61
CA ILE A 490 -4.71 -40.45 -21.82
C ILE A 490 -5.17 -41.37 -22.97
N MET A 491 -5.87 -40.74 -23.92
CA MET A 491 -5.89 -40.95 -25.39
C MET A 491 -5.93 -42.39 -25.96
N GLY A 492 -7.01 -42.70 -26.68
CA GLY A 492 -7.04 -43.76 -27.68
C GLY A 492 -7.53 -43.25 -29.03
N ASP A 493 -6.61 -43.05 -29.97
CA ASP A 493 -6.88 -42.99 -31.41
C ASP A 493 -6.54 -44.36 -32.03
N GLY A 494 -7.40 -44.83 -32.96
CA GLY A 494 -7.07 -45.87 -33.95
C GLY A 494 -7.62 -47.27 -33.65
N THR A 495 -8.79 -47.62 -34.20
CA THR A 495 -8.98 -48.11 -35.59
C THR A 495 -10.45 -48.12 -35.95
#